data_AF-A0A6C0HM78-F1
#
_entry.id   AF-A0A6C0HM78-F1
#
_cell.length_a   1.000
_cell.length_b   1.000
_cell.length_c   1.000
_cell.angle_alpha   90.00
_cell.angle_beta   90.00
_cell.angle_gamma   90.00
#
_symmetry.space_group_name_H-M   'P 1'
#
loop_
_entity.id
_entity.type
_entity.pdbx_description
1 polymer ?
#
loop_
_entity_poly.entity_id
_entity_poly.type
_entity_poly.pdbx_seq_one_letter_code
_entity_poly.pdbx_strand_id
1 'polypeptide(L)'
;MAASLNAATLSIDQRDLVKAVRKYREYDDKQKELNKEVYKLREAKKLVEEEMAGILKRGPFATLNRLELAGDQSHIEIRRPGTYNKAWSYSQKDLETDAADYFLGSGGTRAEAKAYVEFVKSRKKAGLVSGDFSFKRVVSVDDNASGDGDE
;
A
#
# COMPACT_ATOMS: atom_id res chain seq x y z
N MET A 1 45.21 -40.83 -1.91
CA MET A 1 45.96 -39.59 -1.70
C MET A 1 44.99 -38.53 -1.26
N ALA A 2 45.13 -38.08 -0.02
CA ALA A 2 44.23 -37.12 0.62
C ALA A 2 44.48 -35.72 0.03
N ALA A 3 43.48 -35.20 -0.69
CA ALA A 3 43.39 -33.77 -0.92
C ALA A 3 42.98 -33.13 0.41
N SER A 4 43.97 -32.63 1.14
CA SER A 4 43.79 -31.82 2.35
C SER A 4 43.01 -30.55 1.99
N LEU A 5 41.68 -30.61 2.08
CA LEU A 5 40.86 -29.41 2.16
C LEU A 5 41.22 -28.67 3.45
N ASN A 6 41.78 -27.47 3.31
CA ASN A 6 42.11 -26.57 4.41
C ASN A 6 40.88 -26.34 5.32
N ALA A 7 40.89 -26.94 6.51
CA ALA A 7 39.87 -26.73 7.54
C ALA A 7 39.79 -25.28 8.06
N ALA A 8 40.75 -24.42 7.69
CA ALA A 8 40.85 -23.04 8.18
C ALA A 8 39.83 -22.08 7.54
N THR A 9 39.51 -22.23 6.24
CA THR A 9 38.55 -21.36 5.53
C THR A 9 37.10 -21.71 5.84
N LEU A 10 36.80 -22.98 6.11
CA LEU A 10 35.50 -23.44 6.64
C LEU A 10 35.15 -22.85 8.03
N SER A 11 36.09 -22.19 8.71
CA SER A 11 35.88 -21.65 10.06
C SER A 11 35.33 -20.22 10.10
N ILE A 12 35.64 -19.35 9.14
CA ILE A 12 35.26 -17.92 9.17
C ILE A 12 33.88 -17.75 8.52
N ASP A 13 33.69 -18.29 7.32
CA ASP A 13 32.44 -18.16 6.57
C ASP A 13 31.27 -18.83 7.30
N GLN A 14 31.51 -19.95 7.98
CA GLN A 14 30.51 -20.60 8.82
C GLN A 14 30.18 -19.77 10.07
N ARG A 15 31.17 -19.10 10.68
CA ARG A 15 30.92 -18.18 11.82
C ARG A 15 30.12 -16.96 11.40
N ASP A 16 30.40 -16.42 10.22
CA ASP A 16 29.69 -15.25 9.70
C ASP A 16 28.27 -15.59 9.25
N LEU A 17 28.07 -16.77 8.66
CA LEU A 17 26.73 -17.31 8.41
C LEU A 17 25.93 -17.47 9.72
N VAL A 18 26.53 -18.03 10.78
CA VAL A 18 25.86 -18.17 12.09
C VAL A 18 25.49 -16.82 12.67
N LYS A 19 26.34 -15.78 12.57
CA LYS A 19 25.99 -14.42 13.00
C LYS A 19 24.83 -13.84 12.19
N ALA A 20 24.84 -14.02 10.87
CA ALA A 20 23.79 -13.55 9.98
C ALA A 20 22.44 -14.23 10.30
N VAL A 21 22.45 -15.54 10.50
CA VAL A 21 21.24 -16.31 10.89
C VAL A 21 20.69 -15.85 12.24
N ARG A 22 21.55 -15.53 13.22
CA ARG A 22 21.12 -14.98 14.51
C ARG A 22 20.45 -13.63 14.35
N LYS A 23 21.04 -12.70 13.58
CA LYS A 23 20.44 -11.39 13.28
C LYS A 23 19.13 -11.53 12.52
N TYR A 24 19.08 -12.42 11.53
CA TYR A 24 17.87 -12.70 10.77
C TYR A 24 16.73 -13.15 11.69
N ARG A 25 17.00 -14.10 12.60
CA ARG A 25 16.01 -14.56 13.57
C ARG A 25 15.54 -13.43 14.48
N GLU A 26 16.45 -12.63 15.01
CA GLU A 26 16.12 -11.49 15.86
C GLU A 26 15.19 -10.49 15.14
N TYR A 27 15.50 -10.17 13.88
CA TYR A 27 14.67 -9.27 13.08
C TYR A 27 13.33 -9.90 12.68
N ASP A 28 13.28 -11.19 12.37
CA ASP A 28 12.04 -11.91 12.06
C ASP A 28 11.11 -11.96 13.29
N ASP A 29 11.65 -12.26 14.47
CA ASP A 29 10.90 -12.27 15.73
C ASP A 29 10.37 -10.86 16.06
N LYS A 30 11.22 -9.82 15.95
CA LYS A 30 10.81 -8.42 16.16
C LYS A 30 9.78 -7.96 15.13
N GLN A 31 9.90 -8.36 13.87
CA GLN A 31 8.95 -8.03 12.82
C GLN A 31 7.58 -8.66 13.11
N LYS A 32 7.54 -9.91 13.59
CA LYS A 32 6.29 -10.57 14.00
C LYS A 32 5.63 -9.84 15.16
N GLU A 33 6.40 -9.38 16.14
CA GLU A 33 5.88 -8.60 17.27
C GLU A 33 5.31 -7.26 16.82
N LEU A 34 6.09 -6.47 16.06
CA LEU A 34 5.63 -5.19 15.52
C LEU A 34 4.40 -5.36 14.62
N ASN A 35 4.33 -6.43 13.83
CA ASN A 35 3.15 -6.71 13.00
C ASN A 35 1.91 -6.95 13.86
N LYS A 36 2.02 -7.67 14.99
CA LYS A 36 0.89 -7.84 15.93
C LYS A 36 0.41 -6.50 16.46
N GLU A 37 1.34 -5.61 16.83
CA GLU A 37 1.00 -4.27 17.29
C GLU A 37 0.34 -3.43 16.19
N VAL A 38 0.87 -3.48 14.97
CA VAL A 38 0.28 -2.83 13.80
C VAL A 38 -1.15 -3.30 13.56
N TYR A 39 -1.44 -4.60 13.70
CA TYR A 39 -2.81 -5.11 13.58
C TYR A 39 -3.74 -4.55 14.67
N LYS A 40 -3.31 -4.55 15.93
CA LYS A 40 -4.08 -3.94 17.02
C LYS A 40 -4.34 -2.45 16.78
N LEU A 41 -3.33 -1.71 16.34
CA LEU A 41 -3.44 -0.29 16.01
C LEU A 41 -4.36 -0.06 14.80
N ARG A 42 -4.35 -0.95 13.81
CA ARG A 42 -5.27 -0.89 12.65
C ARG A 42 -6.72 -1.07 13.09
N GLU A 43 -7.00 -2.01 13.98
CA GLU A 43 -8.35 -2.23 14.54
C GLU A 43 -8.80 -1.04 15.38
N ALA A 44 -7.97 -0.57 16.30
CA ALA A 44 -8.27 0.60 17.12
C ALA A 44 -8.49 1.86 16.26
N LYS A 45 -7.65 2.08 15.25
CA LYS A 45 -7.81 3.17 14.28
C LYS A 45 -9.15 3.06 13.54
N LYS A 46 -9.52 1.87 13.10
CA LYS A 46 -10.78 1.64 12.38
C LYS A 46 -12.00 1.97 13.26
N LEU A 47 -11.98 1.59 14.54
CA LEU A 47 -13.04 1.92 15.48
C LEU A 47 -13.21 3.43 15.62
N VAL A 48 -12.10 4.17 15.76
CA VAL A 48 -12.14 5.64 15.80
C VAL A 48 -12.64 6.24 14.48
N GLU A 49 -12.26 5.68 13.33
CA GLU A 49 -12.78 6.11 12.03
C GLU A 49 -14.30 5.93 11.90
N GLU A 50 -14.86 4.85 12.46
CA GLU A 50 -16.31 4.60 12.50
C GLU A 50 -17.04 5.63 13.39
N GLU A 51 -16.47 5.96 14.56
CA GLU A 51 -16.98 7.02 15.42
C GLU A 51 -16.96 8.39 14.72
N MET A 52 -15.83 8.74 14.10
CA MET A 52 -15.68 9.97 13.32
C MET A 52 -16.71 10.05 12.18
N ALA A 53 -16.90 8.95 11.45
CA ALA A 53 -17.91 8.88 10.40
C ALA A 53 -19.34 9.10 10.94
N GLY A 54 -19.65 8.55 12.12
CA GLY A 54 -20.92 8.79 12.81
C GLY A 54 -21.15 10.26 13.17
N ILE A 55 -20.10 10.96 13.61
CA ILE A 55 -20.16 12.40 13.92
C ILE A 55 -20.34 13.22 12.63
N LEU A 56 -19.59 12.93 11.57
CA LEU A 56 -19.60 13.67 10.31
C LEU A 56 -20.90 13.55 9.48
N LYS A 57 -21.75 12.57 9.82
CA LYS A 57 -23.11 12.45 9.29
C LYS A 57 -24.08 13.47 9.89
N ARG A 58 -23.74 14.11 11.02
CA ARG A 58 -24.59 15.12 11.66
C ARG A 58 -24.57 16.41 10.85
N GLY A 59 -25.73 17.08 10.76
CA GLY A 59 -25.93 18.29 9.93
C GLY A 59 -24.85 19.38 10.05
N PRO A 60 -24.37 19.73 11.25
CA PRO A 60 -23.36 20.78 11.41
C PRO A 60 -22.01 20.49 10.74
N PHE A 61 -21.70 19.22 10.48
CA PHE A 61 -20.42 18.80 9.91
C PHE A 61 -20.53 18.36 8.46
N ALA A 62 -21.67 18.59 7.79
CA ALA A 62 -21.92 18.09 6.43
C ALA A 62 -20.93 18.64 5.38
N THR A 63 -20.37 19.83 5.61
CA THR A 63 -19.43 20.50 4.68
C THR A 63 -17.96 20.35 5.08
N LEU A 64 -17.68 19.73 6.24
CA LEU A 64 -16.34 19.58 6.75
C LEU A 64 -15.56 18.51 5.96
N ASN A 65 -14.50 18.92 5.26
CA ASN A 65 -13.67 18.03 4.43
C ASN A 65 -12.20 17.99 4.88
N ARG A 66 -11.80 18.88 5.80
CA ARG A 66 -10.44 18.98 6.33
C ARG A 66 -10.49 19.35 7.81
N LEU A 67 -9.66 18.69 8.62
CA LEU A 67 -9.48 18.97 10.04
C LEU A 67 -8.01 19.21 10.33
N GLU A 68 -7.66 20.40 10.80
CA GLU A 68 -6.29 20.70 11.20
C GLU A 68 -6.00 20.17 12.60
N LEU A 69 -4.81 19.61 12.79
CA LEU A 69 -4.38 19.05 14.07
C LEU A 69 -3.48 20.07 14.78
N ALA A 70 -3.83 20.38 16.02
CA ALA A 70 -2.97 21.21 16.86
C ALA A 70 -1.72 20.41 17.26
N GLY A 71 -0.54 20.98 16.96
CA GLY A 71 0.74 20.50 17.49
C GLY A 71 1.80 20.12 16.45
N ASP A 72 1.41 19.71 15.23
CA ASP A 72 2.38 19.21 14.25
C ASP A 72 2.11 19.64 12.80
N GLN A 73 1.28 20.67 12.60
CA GLN A 73 0.87 21.21 11.30
C GLN A 73 0.23 20.17 10.35
N SER A 74 -0.07 18.96 10.83
CA SER A 74 -0.72 17.94 10.03
C SER A 74 -2.23 18.18 9.96
N HIS A 75 -2.87 17.62 8.95
CA HIS A 75 -4.33 17.69 8.82
C HIS A 75 -4.91 16.35 8.40
N ILE A 76 -6.18 16.12 8.74
CA ILE A 76 -6.96 14.99 8.27
C ILE A 76 -7.81 15.45 7.08
N GLU A 77 -7.55 14.86 5.91
CA GLU A 77 -8.47 14.90 4.78
C GLU A 77 -9.61 13.91 5.00
N ILE A 78 -10.83 14.38 4.78
CA ILE A 78 -12.06 13.60 4.90
C ILE A 78 -12.66 13.46 3.50
N ARG A 79 -12.80 12.21 3.03
CA ARG A 79 -13.51 11.88 1.80
C ARG A 79 -14.84 11.22 2.15
N ARG A 80 -15.92 11.67 1.53
CA ARG A 80 -17.27 11.23 1.84
C ARG A 80 -17.70 10.08 0.93
N PRO A 81 -18.70 9.28 1.36
CA PRO A 81 -19.38 8.35 0.48
C PRO A 81 -19.83 9.06 -0.81
N GLY A 82 -19.57 8.44 -1.96
CA GLY A 82 -19.94 8.96 -3.28
C GLY A 82 -18.98 10.00 -3.86
N THR A 83 -18.06 10.59 -3.09
CA THR A 83 -17.21 11.69 -3.57
C THR A 83 -15.81 11.27 -4.01
N TYR A 84 -15.46 10.00 -3.85
CA TYR A 84 -14.15 9.48 -4.27
C TYR A 84 -14.23 8.03 -4.75
N ASN A 85 -13.24 7.66 -5.55
CA ASN A 85 -13.03 6.30 -5.99
C ASN A 85 -11.98 5.61 -5.12
N LYS A 86 -12.29 4.38 -4.67
CA LYS A 86 -11.33 3.46 -4.08
C LYS A 86 -10.27 3.11 -5.14
N ALA A 87 -9.05 2.83 -4.68
CA ALA A 87 -7.99 2.37 -5.57
C ALA A 87 -8.33 0.99 -6.15
N TRP A 88 -8.00 0.79 -7.41
CA TRP A 88 -8.06 -0.52 -8.04
C TRP A 88 -6.88 -1.36 -7.52
N SER A 89 -7.16 -2.49 -6.87
CA SER A 89 -6.15 -3.39 -6.29
C SER A 89 -5.32 -4.17 -7.31
N TYR A 90 -5.90 -4.52 -8.44
CA TYR A 90 -5.26 -5.23 -9.54
C TYR A 90 -4.66 -4.25 -10.57
N SER A 91 -3.41 -4.52 -10.95
CA SER A 91 -2.65 -3.70 -11.89
C SER A 91 -3.34 -3.68 -13.26
N GLN A 92 -3.54 -2.49 -13.81
CA GLN A 92 -4.09 -2.36 -15.16
C GLN A 92 -3.16 -2.92 -16.22
N LYS A 93 -1.84 -2.88 -15.97
CA LYS A 93 -0.83 -3.47 -16.84
C LYS A 93 -0.90 -5.00 -16.83
N ASP A 94 -1.14 -5.58 -15.65
CA ASP A 94 -1.28 -7.03 -15.50
C ASP A 94 -2.58 -7.48 -16.19
N LEU A 95 -3.67 -6.70 -16.07
CA LEU A 95 -4.91 -6.94 -16.81
C LEU A 95 -4.70 -6.96 -18.33
N GLU A 96 -3.95 -5.99 -18.84
CA GLU A 96 -3.65 -5.90 -20.27
C GLU A 96 -2.79 -7.07 -20.75
N THR A 97 -1.86 -7.54 -19.90
CA THR A 97 -1.00 -8.68 -20.18
C THR A 97 -1.82 -9.97 -20.18
N ASP A 98 -2.53 -10.27 -19.09
CA ASP A 98 -3.34 -11.48 -18.94
C ASP A 98 -4.43 -11.57 -20.02
N ALA A 99 -5.05 -10.45 -20.38
CA ALA A 99 -6.02 -10.40 -21.47
C ALA A 99 -5.38 -10.67 -22.83
N ALA A 100 -4.20 -10.09 -23.11
CA ALA A 100 -3.50 -10.36 -24.37
C ALA A 100 -3.13 -11.84 -24.47
N ASP A 101 -2.57 -12.43 -23.42
CA ASP A 101 -2.13 -13.82 -23.38
C ASP A 101 -3.31 -14.78 -23.58
N TYR A 102 -4.43 -14.54 -22.89
CA TYR A 102 -5.63 -15.37 -23.02
C TYR A 102 -6.20 -15.34 -24.45
N PHE A 103 -6.47 -14.15 -25.00
CA PHE A 103 -7.12 -14.04 -26.30
C PHE A 103 -6.21 -14.50 -27.44
N LEU A 104 -4.92 -14.17 -27.41
CA LEU A 104 -3.97 -14.64 -28.43
C LEU A 104 -3.73 -16.16 -28.36
N GLY A 105 -3.68 -16.72 -27.14
CA GLY A 105 -3.54 -18.17 -26.94
C GLY A 105 -4.77 -18.98 -27.34
N SER A 106 -5.94 -18.35 -27.36
CA SER A 106 -7.23 -19.00 -27.67
C SER A 106 -7.67 -18.84 -29.14
N GLY A 107 -6.81 -18.29 -30.01
CA GLY A 107 -7.12 -18.02 -31.41
C GLY A 107 -7.95 -16.74 -31.64
N GLY A 108 -8.10 -15.90 -30.63
CA GLY A 108 -8.67 -14.57 -30.72
C GLY A 108 -7.64 -13.53 -31.17
N THR A 109 -8.07 -12.26 -31.15
CA THR A 109 -7.31 -11.13 -31.67
C THR A 109 -6.90 -10.16 -30.57
N ARG A 110 -5.87 -9.35 -30.87
CA ARG A 110 -5.45 -8.26 -29.99
C ARG A 110 -6.51 -7.16 -29.82
N ALA A 111 -7.40 -7.02 -30.80
CA ALA A 111 -8.52 -6.08 -30.73
C ALA A 111 -9.56 -6.53 -29.70
N GLU A 112 -9.88 -7.82 -29.66
CA GLU A 112 -10.79 -8.41 -28.66
C GLU A 112 -10.21 -8.33 -27.25
N ALA A 113 -8.92 -8.59 -27.08
CA ALA A 113 -8.24 -8.39 -25.79
C ALA A 113 -8.38 -6.95 -25.28
N LYS A 114 -8.17 -5.95 -26.14
CA LYS A 114 -8.36 -4.53 -25.80
C LYS A 114 -9.81 -4.20 -25.44
N ALA A 115 -10.76 -4.68 -26.24
CA ALA A 115 -12.17 -4.47 -25.98
C ALA A 115 -12.59 -5.06 -24.62
N TYR A 116 -12.06 -6.23 -24.26
CA TYR A 116 -12.29 -6.86 -22.96
C TYR A 116 -11.70 -6.04 -21.81
N VAL A 117 -10.46 -5.54 -21.94
CA VAL A 117 -9.83 -4.67 -20.94
C VAL A 117 -10.69 -3.42 -20.69
N GLU A 118 -11.14 -2.75 -21.74
CA GLU A 118 -11.99 -1.56 -21.62
C GLU A 118 -13.36 -1.86 -21.00
N PHE A 119 -13.95 -3.02 -21.32
CA PHE A 119 -15.16 -3.49 -20.66
C PHE A 119 -14.94 -3.69 -19.16
N VAL A 120 -13.86 -4.37 -18.76
CA VAL A 120 -13.54 -4.60 -17.34
C VAL A 120 -13.29 -3.28 -16.63
N LYS A 121 -12.51 -2.36 -17.22
CA LYS A 121 -12.23 -1.03 -16.67
C LYS A 121 -13.53 -0.25 -16.44
N SER A 122 -14.41 -0.22 -17.44
CA SER A 122 -15.69 0.48 -17.38
C SER A 122 -16.62 -0.10 -16.32
N ARG A 123 -16.74 -1.43 -16.26
CA ARG A 123 -17.55 -2.14 -15.26
C ARG A 123 -17.03 -1.91 -13.85
N LYS A 124 -15.70 -1.94 -13.65
CA LYS A 124 -15.08 -1.75 -12.34
C LYS A 124 -15.21 -0.31 -11.86
N LYS A 125 -15.09 0.69 -12.74
CA LYS A 125 -15.19 2.11 -12.38
C LYS A 125 -16.47 2.43 -11.59
N ALA A 126 -17.61 1.88 -11.98
CA ALA A 126 -18.88 2.07 -11.26
C ALA A 126 -18.84 1.52 -9.83
N GLY A 127 -18.15 0.39 -9.60
CA GLY A 127 -17.99 -0.22 -8.28
C GLY A 127 -16.85 0.36 -7.44
N LEU A 128 -16.03 1.26 -8.00
CA LEU A 128 -14.96 1.92 -7.25
C LEU A 128 -15.46 3.13 -6.44
N VAL A 129 -16.63 3.67 -6.76
CA VAL A 129 -17.23 4.76 -5.98
C VAL A 129 -17.45 4.25 -4.55
N SER A 130 -16.79 4.89 -3.57
CA SER A 130 -16.86 4.42 -2.20
C SER A 130 -18.22 4.68 -1.57
N GLY A 131 -18.79 3.69 -0.89
CA GLY A 131 -19.94 3.87 0.01
C GLY A 131 -19.57 4.34 1.42
N ASP A 132 -18.28 4.43 1.72
CA ASP A 132 -17.74 4.67 3.06
C ASP A 132 -16.99 6.00 3.13
N PHE A 133 -16.82 6.52 4.35
CA PHE A 133 -15.88 7.61 4.59
C PHE A 133 -14.43 7.11 4.46
N SER A 134 -13.52 7.99 4.08
CA SER A 134 -12.08 7.75 4.15
C SER A 134 -11.38 8.92 4.82
N PHE A 135 -10.47 8.59 5.74
CA PHE A 135 -9.67 9.53 6.50
C PHE A 135 -8.20 9.34 6.16
N LYS A 136 -7.52 10.43 5.82
CA LYS A 136 -6.08 10.40 5.54
C LYS A 136 -5.41 11.54 6.30
N ARG A 137 -4.42 11.20 7.14
CA ARG A 137 -3.53 12.20 7.71
C ARG A 137 -2.49 12.59 6.68
N VAL A 138 -2.34 13.89 6.47
CA VAL A 138 -1.32 14.51 5.65
C VAL A 138 -0.44 15.32 6.58
N VAL A 139 0.84 14.93 6.65
CA VAL A 139 1.86 15.64 7.42
C VAL A 139 2.55 16.58 6.45
N SER A 140 2.55 17.88 6.75
CA SER A 140 3.35 18.85 6.01
C SER A 140 4.81 18.53 6.30
N VAL A 141 5.52 18.02 5.30
CA VAL A 141 6.98 18.00 5.34
C VAL A 141 7.36 19.36 4.81
N ASP A 142 7.94 20.23 5.65
CA ASP A 142 8.54 21.48 5.16
C ASP A 142 9.51 21.10 4.03
N ASP A 143 9.19 21.52 2.81
CA ASP A 143 9.98 21.24 1.63
C ASP A 143 11.42 21.73 1.84
N ASN A 144 12.35 20.82 1.57
CA ASN A 144 13.77 21.13 1.44
C ASN A 144 13.95 22.41 0.61
N ALA A 145 14.72 23.34 1.17
CA ALA A 145 15.17 24.54 0.48
C ALA A 145 15.74 24.21 -0.91
N SER A 146 15.11 24.81 -1.91
CA SER A 146 15.75 25.44 -3.08
C SER A 146 16.53 24.52 -4.03
N GLY A 147 15.79 23.85 -4.92
CA GLY A 147 16.28 23.42 -6.22
C GLY A 147 15.70 24.28 -7.34
N ASP A 148 15.87 25.61 -7.26
CA ASP A 148 15.67 26.52 -8.38
C ASP A 148 17.04 27.02 -8.82
N GLY A 149 17.36 26.74 -10.08
CA GLY A 149 18.58 27.09 -10.76
C GLY A 149 18.44 26.67 -12.20
N ASP A 150 17.63 27.44 -12.92
CA ASP A 150 17.54 27.46 -14.39
C ASP A 150 18.94 27.43 -15.03
N GLU A 151 19.13 26.51 -15.97
CA GLU A 151 19.83 26.70 -17.26
C GLU A 151 19.50 25.56 -18.24
#